data_AF-A0A510KK69-F1
#
_entry.id   AF-A0A510KK69-F1
#
_cell.length_a   1.000
_cell.length_b   1.000
_cell.length_c   1.000
_cell.angle_alpha   90.00
_cell.angle_beta   90.00
_cell.angle_gamma   90.00
#
_symmetry.space_group_name_H-M   'P 1'
#
loop_
_entity.id
_entity.type
_entity.pdbx_description
1 polymer ?
#
loop_
_entity_poly.entity_id
_entity_poly.type
_entity_poly.pdbx_seq_one_letter_code
_entity_poly.pdbx_strand_id
1 'polypeptide(L)'
;MNYNCQIILEKKFKISSWCLFLSFIIIFQSSGFTSSIEADKIVYYEYFPLLSEKIKSGMEIYKINNGHGYCVLDYNGRCNGNLYILDPKYLNYSERNMTTLVKFEINTSNFNMTEYRDIAFKNNIPVFESKENIVLNDSRKELVTKIKKMLLIYDAIKKMKLDDKFLEEDITFKKDKPKKIFSTYIIIKIPELSFPHMYVLDYDNADDSVWRAEYTGKNLDELYQNLKQFIAENRDKNGKIPIEKYNKFMEDEIYGTNFYPELTKKILELKNDFMGYFN
;
A
#
# COMPACT_ATOMS: atom_id res chain seq x y z
N MET A 1 34.26 62.47 -8.92
CA MET A 1 34.18 63.15 -7.61
C MET A 1 33.18 62.42 -6.75
N ASN A 2 33.60 62.03 -5.54
CA ASN A 2 32.75 61.66 -4.38
C ASN A 2 31.65 62.73 -4.16
N TYR A 3 30.48 62.45 -3.56
CA TYR A 3 30.30 61.93 -2.20
C TYR A 3 28.97 61.15 -1.97
N ASN A 4 29.08 60.15 -1.08
CA ASN A 4 28.09 59.54 -0.17
C ASN A 4 26.94 60.48 0.28
N CYS A 5 25.76 60.03 0.74
CA CYS A 5 25.58 59.17 1.92
C CYS A 5 24.09 58.77 2.13
N GLN A 6 23.91 57.70 2.92
CA GLN A 6 22.69 57.01 3.36
C GLN A 6 21.76 57.84 4.28
N ILE A 7 20.51 57.38 4.41
CA ILE A 7 19.72 57.06 5.64
C ILE A 7 18.30 56.63 5.15
N ILE A 8 17.96 55.35 5.06
CA ILE A 8 17.31 54.44 6.05
C ILE A 8 15.87 54.85 6.47
N LEU A 9 14.88 53.99 6.15
CA LEU A 9 13.71 53.55 6.95
C LEU A 9 12.61 53.02 5.99
N GLU A 10 12.56 51.70 5.75
CA GLU A 10 11.72 50.72 6.45
C GLU A 10 10.22 50.72 6.09
N LYS A 11 9.73 49.50 5.82
CA LYS A 11 8.32 49.01 5.88
C LYS A 11 7.38 49.36 4.72
N LYS A 12 7.26 48.39 3.79
CA LYS A 12 6.02 47.61 3.54
C LYS A 12 6.20 46.68 2.32
N PHE A 13 6.91 45.57 2.51
CA PHE A 13 6.87 44.43 1.59
C PHE A 13 6.44 43.21 2.39
N LYS A 14 5.12 43.02 2.53
CA LYS A 14 4.56 41.86 3.23
C LYS A 14 3.13 41.52 2.82
N ILE A 15 2.79 41.66 1.53
CA ILE A 15 1.66 40.95 0.92
C ILE A 15 2.07 40.60 -0.52
N SER A 16 2.76 39.46 -0.71
CA SER A 16 2.78 38.79 -2.02
C SER A 16 3.25 37.34 -1.91
N SER A 17 4.11 37.01 -0.94
CA SER A 17 4.58 35.63 -0.77
C SER A 17 3.56 34.71 -0.12
N TRP A 18 2.71 35.20 0.79
CA TRP A 18 1.74 34.35 1.49
C TRP A 18 0.53 33.98 0.64
N CYS A 19 0.06 34.86 -0.26
CA CYS A 19 -0.98 34.52 -1.22
C CYS A 19 -0.47 33.53 -2.28
N LEU A 20 0.77 33.66 -2.75
CA LEU A 20 1.38 32.68 -3.65
C LEU A 20 1.57 31.32 -2.99
N PHE A 21 1.96 31.29 -1.70
CA PHE A 21 2.09 30.05 -0.93
C PHE A 21 0.72 29.42 -0.62
N LEU A 22 -0.31 30.21 -0.31
CA LEU A 22 -1.68 29.71 -0.16
C LEU A 22 -2.23 29.18 -1.49
N SER A 23 -1.99 29.84 -2.63
CA SER A 23 -2.40 29.31 -3.93
C SER A 23 -1.64 28.04 -4.31
N PHE A 24 -0.36 27.92 -3.95
CA PHE A 24 0.41 26.69 -4.20
C PHE A 24 -0.06 25.54 -3.30
N ILE A 25 -0.43 25.83 -2.04
CA ILE A 25 -1.03 24.85 -1.13
C ILE A 25 -2.46 24.50 -1.57
N ILE A 26 -3.26 25.45 -2.07
CA ILE A 26 -4.60 25.18 -2.58
C ILE A 26 -4.52 24.35 -3.86
N ILE A 27 -3.55 24.60 -4.76
CA ILE A 27 -3.30 23.75 -5.94
C ILE A 27 -2.84 22.35 -5.53
N PHE A 28 -2.03 22.22 -4.46
CA PHE A 28 -1.66 20.90 -3.91
C PHE A 28 -2.80 20.20 -3.15
N GLN A 29 -3.82 20.94 -2.73
CA GLN A 29 -5.02 20.41 -2.05
C GLN A 29 -6.21 20.23 -3.02
N SER A 30 -6.10 20.67 -4.27
CA SER A 30 -7.21 20.65 -5.25
C SER A 30 -6.94 19.81 -6.51
N SER A 31 -5.93 18.94 -6.52
CA SER A 31 -5.71 18.06 -7.66
C SER A 31 -5.18 16.68 -7.24
N GLY A 32 -5.90 16.00 -6.37
CA GLY A 32 -5.99 14.54 -6.43
C GLY A 32 -6.79 14.14 -7.66
N PHE A 33 -6.29 14.47 -8.87
CA PHE A 33 -6.88 13.93 -10.08
C PHE A 33 -6.58 12.44 -10.09
N THR A 34 -7.60 11.64 -9.81
CA THR A 34 -7.64 10.28 -10.34
C THR A 34 -7.76 10.45 -11.86
N SER A 35 -6.69 10.17 -12.60
CA SER A 35 -6.81 10.18 -14.05
C SER A 35 -7.76 9.03 -14.44
N SER A 36 -8.77 9.32 -15.26
CA SER A 36 -9.66 8.28 -15.76
C SER A 36 -9.14 7.77 -17.10
N ILE A 37 -9.18 6.45 -17.29
CA ILE A 37 -8.82 5.80 -18.55
C ILE A 37 -10.08 5.13 -19.09
N GLU A 38 -10.40 5.43 -20.34
CA GLU A 38 -11.43 4.72 -21.09
C GLU A 38 -10.80 3.50 -21.76
N ALA A 39 -11.27 2.31 -21.38
CA ALA A 39 -10.98 1.06 -22.08
C ALA A 39 -12.31 0.52 -22.60
N ASP A 40 -12.48 0.41 -23.91
CA ASP A 40 -13.68 -0.16 -24.55
C ASP A 40 -15.02 0.41 -24.03
N LYS A 41 -15.09 1.73 -23.81
CA LYS A 41 -16.23 2.50 -23.23
C LYS A 41 -16.48 2.31 -21.72
N ILE A 42 -15.59 1.59 -21.05
CA ILE A 42 -15.61 1.39 -19.61
C ILE A 42 -14.59 2.33 -18.98
N VAL A 43 -14.98 3.06 -17.93
CA VAL A 43 -14.10 4.02 -17.26
C VAL A 43 -13.53 3.41 -15.99
N TYR A 44 -12.21 3.46 -15.89
CA TYR A 44 -11.47 3.14 -14.68
C TYR A 44 -10.79 4.40 -14.13
N TYR A 45 -10.89 4.62 -12.83
CA TYR A 45 -10.20 5.71 -12.15
C TYR A 45 -8.91 5.23 -11.50
N GLU A 46 -7.86 6.01 -11.68
CA GLU A 46 -6.60 5.81 -10.97
C GLU A 46 -6.81 5.95 -9.45
N TYR A 47 -6.64 4.85 -8.72
CA TYR A 47 -6.89 4.80 -7.29
C TYR A 47 -5.60 4.93 -6.46
N PHE A 48 -4.44 4.83 -7.11
CA PHE A 48 -3.13 4.90 -6.44
C PHE A 48 -2.93 6.16 -5.59
N PRO A 49 -3.24 7.40 -6.03
CA PRO A 49 -3.04 8.59 -5.22
C PRO A 49 -3.70 8.47 -3.83
N LEU A 50 -4.95 8.01 -3.80
CA LEU A 50 -5.72 7.82 -2.57
C LEU A 50 -5.19 6.66 -1.72
N LEU A 51 -4.76 5.57 -2.35
CA LEU A 51 -4.14 4.45 -1.65
C LEU A 51 -2.78 4.80 -1.05
N SER A 52 -2.01 5.69 -1.69
CA SER A 52 -0.68 6.08 -1.26
C SER A 52 -0.67 7.05 -0.07
N GLU A 53 -1.82 7.65 0.25
CA GLU A 53 -1.96 8.53 1.40
C GLU A 53 -1.77 7.76 2.71
N LYS A 54 -0.90 8.31 3.58
CA LYS A 54 -0.67 7.72 4.89
C LYS A 54 -1.91 7.88 5.78
N ILE A 55 -2.40 6.77 6.31
CA ILE A 55 -3.52 6.76 7.26
C ILE A 55 -3.06 7.27 8.64
N LYS A 56 -3.98 7.87 9.42
CA LYS A 56 -3.60 8.51 10.70
C LYS A 56 -3.36 7.51 11.83
N SER A 57 -4.16 6.44 11.90
CA SER A 57 -4.08 5.42 12.95
C SER A 57 -4.74 4.12 12.50
N GLY A 58 -4.39 3.02 13.17
CA GLY A 58 -5.04 1.72 12.95
C GLY A 58 -4.53 0.97 11.72
N MET A 59 -5.48 0.39 10.97
CA MET A 59 -5.26 -0.37 9.74
C MET A 59 -6.43 -0.10 8.79
N GLU A 60 -6.15 0.03 7.49
CA GLU A 60 -7.20 -0.02 6.46
C GLU A 60 -7.00 -1.23 5.56
N ILE A 61 -8.08 -1.91 5.19
CA ILE A 61 -8.05 -3.03 4.25
C ILE A 61 -9.02 -2.71 3.11
N TYR A 62 -8.56 -2.86 1.88
CA TYR A 62 -9.37 -2.69 0.69
C TYR A 62 -9.43 -4.00 -0.07
N LYS A 63 -10.62 -4.36 -0.55
CA LYS A 63 -10.84 -5.48 -1.47
C LYS A 63 -11.39 -4.95 -2.77
N ILE A 64 -10.60 -5.04 -3.83
CA ILE A 64 -11.04 -4.80 -5.21
C ILE A 64 -11.44 -6.15 -5.77
N ASN A 65 -12.67 -6.29 -6.26
CA ASN A 65 -13.14 -7.56 -6.84
C ASN A 65 -12.57 -7.78 -8.26
N ASN A 66 -12.43 -9.06 -8.64
CA ASN A 66 -11.96 -9.43 -9.98
C ASN A 66 -12.79 -8.77 -11.09
N GLY A 67 -12.14 -8.33 -12.17
CA GLY A 67 -12.75 -7.61 -13.28
C GLY A 67 -13.12 -6.15 -12.96
N HIS A 68 -13.22 -5.78 -11.68
CA HIS A 68 -13.59 -4.43 -11.24
C HIS A 68 -12.37 -3.53 -10.95
N GLY A 69 -11.17 -4.05 -11.18
CA GLY A 69 -9.97 -3.23 -11.24
C GLY A 69 -8.79 -3.95 -11.86
N TYR A 70 -7.74 -3.20 -12.15
CA TYR A 70 -6.47 -3.74 -12.63
C TYR A 70 -5.28 -3.01 -12.01
N CYS A 71 -4.14 -3.68 -11.96
CA CYS A 71 -2.87 -3.07 -11.62
C CYS A 71 -1.98 -2.94 -12.85
N VAL A 72 -1.27 -1.82 -12.95
CA VAL A 72 -0.17 -1.64 -13.90
C VAL A 72 1.12 -2.10 -13.23
N LEU A 73 1.78 -3.09 -13.84
CA LEU A 73 3.03 -3.63 -13.29
C LEU A 73 4.20 -2.67 -13.48
N ASP A 74 5.08 -2.62 -12.48
CA ASP A 74 6.39 -2.00 -12.62
C ASP A 74 7.32 -2.84 -13.53
N TYR A 75 8.53 -2.34 -13.76
CA TYR A 75 9.56 -3.02 -14.56
C TYR A 75 10.02 -4.37 -13.97
N ASN A 76 9.74 -4.65 -12.69
CA ASN A 76 10.00 -5.92 -12.05
C ASN A 76 8.79 -6.86 -12.09
N GLY A 77 7.73 -6.50 -12.84
CA GLY A 77 6.49 -7.27 -12.89
C GLY A 77 5.66 -7.18 -11.61
N ARG A 78 5.90 -6.18 -10.74
CA ARG A 78 5.21 -6.04 -9.45
C ARG A 78 4.10 -5.00 -9.52
N CYS A 79 2.95 -5.32 -8.92
CA CYS A 79 1.94 -4.33 -8.61
C CYS A 79 2.38 -3.52 -7.37
N ASN A 80 2.81 -2.28 -7.57
CA ASN A 80 3.20 -1.37 -6.49
C ASN A 80 2.06 -0.44 -6.04
N GLY A 81 0.82 -0.76 -6.43
CA GLY A 81 -0.36 0.02 -6.11
C GLY A 81 -0.88 0.92 -7.21
N ASN A 82 -0.26 0.95 -8.40
CA ASN A 82 -0.78 1.57 -9.63
C ASN A 82 -2.10 0.91 -10.09
N LEU A 83 -3.12 1.04 -9.24
CA LEU A 83 -4.39 0.36 -9.30
C LEU A 83 -5.43 1.28 -9.90
N TYR A 84 -6.28 0.69 -10.72
CA TYR A 84 -7.36 1.35 -11.41
C TYR A 84 -8.65 0.64 -11.05
N ILE A 85 -9.66 1.39 -10.63
CA ILE A 85 -10.94 0.84 -10.17
C ILE A 85 -12.03 1.26 -11.14
N LEU A 86 -12.87 0.29 -11.49
CA LEU A 86 -14.02 0.46 -12.35
C LEU A 86 -15.06 1.39 -11.72
N ASP A 87 -15.58 2.33 -12.49
CA ASP A 87 -16.75 3.12 -12.09
C ASP A 87 -18.01 2.23 -12.16
N PRO A 88 -18.69 1.94 -11.03
CA PRO A 88 -19.81 1.00 -11.00
C PRO A 88 -20.99 1.42 -11.87
N LYS A 89 -21.08 2.69 -12.30
CA LYS A 89 -22.14 3.13 -13.19
C LYS A 89 -22.09 2.44 -14.57
N TYR A 90 -20.93 1.93 -14.99
CA TYR A 90 -20.78 1.17 -16.24
C TYR A 90 -21.05 -0.32 -16.08
N LEU A 91 -21.27 -0.80 -14.84
CA LEU A 91 -21.67 -2.18 -14.58
C LEU A 91 -23.15 -2.38 -14.87
N ASN A 92 -23.49 -3.56 -15.38
CA ASN A 92 -24.88 -3.99 -15.53
C ASN A 92 -25.52 -4.30 -14.16
N TYR A 93 -26.84 -4.48 -14.09
CA TYR A 93 -27.55 -4.69 -12.82
C TYR A 93 -27.05 -5.91 -12.03
N SER A 94 -26.74 -7.03 -12.71
CA SER A 94 -26.18 -8.23 -12.06
C SER A 94 -24.78 -8.01 -11.49
N GLU A 95 -23.93 -7.23 -12.18
CA GLU A 95 -22.57 -6.92 -11.76
C GLU A 95 -22.53 -5.86 -10.66
N ARG A 96 -23.48 -4.91 -10.63
CA ARG A 96 -23.59 -3.91 -9.56
C ARG A 96 -23.88 -4.52 -8.20
N ASN A 97 -24.52 -5.69 -8.17
CA ASN A 97 -24.71 -6.43 -6.91
C ASN A 97 -23.38 -6.94 -6.33
N MET A 98 -22.34 -7.09 -7.15
CA MET A 98 -20.98 -7.37 -6.70
C MET A 98 -20.27 -6.05 -6.39
N THR A 99 -20.21 -5.66 -5.11
CA THR A 99 -19.55 -4.40 -4.69
C THR A 99 -18.16 -4.27 -5.33
N THR A 100 -17.90 -3.21 -6.11
CA THR A 100 -16.60 -3.02 -6.80
C THR A 100 -15.43 -2.91 -5.84
N LEU A 101 -15.61 -2.19 -4.74
CA LEU A 101 -14.62 -1.97 -3.71
C LEU A 101 -15.27 -2.04 -2.34
N VAL A 102 -14.70 -2.84 -1.45
CA VAL A 102 -15.02 -2.82 -0.01
C VAL A 102 -13.82 -2.26 0.74
N LYS A 103 -14.06 -1.35 1.68
CA LYS A 103 -13.04 -0.83 2.59
C LYS A 103 -13.39 -1.20 4.03
N PHE A 104 -12.38 -1.58 4.80
CA PHE A 104 -12.47 -1.76 6.23
C PHE A 104 -11.48 -0.84 6.92
N GLU A 105 -11.93 -0.12 7.93
CA GLU A 105 -11.08 0.63 8.86
C GLU A 105 -11.09 -0.10 10.20
N ILE A 106 -9.91 -0.42 10.73
CA ILE A 106 -9.77 -1.13 12.00
C ILE A 106 -8.93 -0.27 12.94
N ASN A 107 -9.50 0.08 14.08
CA ASN A 107 -8.74 0.68 15.18
C ASN A 107 -7.98 -0.43 15.91
N THR A 108 -6.67 -0.52 15.74
CA THR A 108 -5.85 -1.60 16.33
C THR A 108 -5.68 -1.50 17.84
N SER A 109 -6.17 -0.44 18.50
CA SER A 109 -6.08 -0.27 19.96
C SER A 109 -7.30 -0.81 20.70
N ASN A 110 -8.49 -0.74 20.08
CA ASN A 110 -9.73 -1.24 20.68
C ASN A 110 -10.48 -2.25 19.80
N PHE A 111 -9.95 -2.53 18.60
CA PHE A 111 -10.50 -3.46 17.61
C PHE A 111 -11.93 -3.16 17.14
N ASN A 112 -12.35 -1.90 17.26
CA ASN A 112 -13.52 -1.42 16.55
C ASN A 112 -13.21 -1.37 15.05
N MET A 113 -14.12 -1.91 14.26
CA MET A 113 -14.01 -1.95 12.82
C MET A 113 -15.20 -1.25 12.18
N THR A 114 -14.95 -0.53 11.10
CA THR A 114 -16.00 0.05 10.26
C THR A 114 -15.82 -0.48 8.85
N GLU A 115 -16.86 -1.10 8.33
CA GLU A 115 -16.96 -1.52 6.94
C GLU A 115 -17.60 -0.41 6.11
N TYR A 116 -17.10 -0.22 4.89
CA TYR A 116 -17.59 0.74 3.92
C TYR A 116 -17.83 0.06 2.57
N ARG A 117 -18.99 0.32 1.98
CA ARG A 117 -19.50 -0.31 0.76
C ARG A 117 -20.12 0.70 -0.20
N ASP A 118 -20.54 0.19 -1.35
CA ASP A 118 -21.33 0.93 -2.35
C ASP A 118 -20.61 2.18 -2.80
N ILE A 119 -19.45 1.96 -3.43
CA ILE A 119 -18.63 3.04 -3.98
C ILE A 119 -19.35 3.75 -5.13
N ALA A 120 -19.37 5.07 -5.09
CA ALA A 120 -19.75 5.94 -6.20
C ALA A 120 -18.64 6.95 -6.47
N PHE A 121 -18.51 7.42 -7.71
CA PHE A 121 -17.52 8.45 -8.07
C PHE A 121 -18.20 9.81 -8.22
N LYS A 122 -17.87 10.75 -7.33
CA LYS A 122 -18.35 12.15 -7.35
C LYS A 122 -17.17 13.05 -7.67
N ASN A 123 -17.21 13.75 -8.81
CA ASN A 123 -16.07 14.53 -9.33
C ASN A 123 -14.76 13.71 -9.40
N ASN A 124 -14.87 12.46 -9.88
CA ASN A 124 -13.77 11.48 -9.96
C ASN A 124 -13.20 11.04 -8.58
N ILE A 125 -13.82 11.46 -7.47
CA ILE A 125 -13.44 11.05 -6.12
C ILE A 125 -14.36 9.90 -5.68
N PRO A 126 -13.80 8.77 -5.22
CA PRO A 126 -14.55 7.65 -4.70
C PRO A 126 -15.18 8.01 -3.34
N VAL A 127 -16.48 7.74 -3.21
CA VAL A 127 -17.28 7.96 -2.01
C VAL A 127 -18.02 6.68 -1.69
N PHE A 128 -17.90 6.19 -0.45
CA PHE A 128 -18.68 5.05 0.03
C PHE A 128 -20.05 5.54 0.50
N GLU A 129 -21.11 4.96 -0.03
CA GLU A 129 -22.49 5.36 0.30
C GLU A 129 -23.06 4.58 1.48
N SER A 130 -22.44 3.44 1.82
CA SER A 130 -22.82 2.60 2.95
C SER A 130 -21.67 2.43 3.94
N LYS A 131 -22.02 2.38 5.23
CA LYS A 131 -21.09 2.06 6.31
C LYS A 131 -21.75 1.25 7.43
N GLU A 132 -21.01 0.32 8.00
CA GLU A 132 -21.45 -0.53 9.10
C GLU A 132 -20.35 -0.66 10.17
N ASN A 133 -20.73 -0.61 11.45
CA ASN A 133 -19.79 -0.81 12.55
C ASN A 133 -19.81 -2.26 13.00
N ILE A 134 -18.63 -2.86 13.11
CA ILE A 134 -18.41 -4.26 13.44
C ILE A 134 -17.50 -4.34 14.66
N VAL A 135 -17.87 -5.15 15.64
CA VAL A 135 -16.99 -5.50 16.76
C VAL A 135 -16.29 -6.81 16.43
N LEU A 136 -14.95 -6.80 16.44
CA LEU A 136 -14.18 -8.00 16.19
C LEU A 136 -14.27 -8.98 17.37
N ASN A 137 -14.44 -10.27 17.07
CA ASN A 137 -14.26 -11.35 18.05
C ASN A 137 -12.77 -11.61 18.30
N ASP A 138 -12.43 -12.37 19.33
CA ASP A 138 -11.03 -12.55 19.76
C ASP A 138 -10.14 -13.19 18.68
N SER A 139 -10.66 -14.20 17.95
CA SER A 139 -9.94 -14.82 16.84
C SER A 139 -9.57 -13.82 15.74
N ARG A 140 -10.50 -12.92 15.35
CA ARG A 140 -10.24 -11.86 14.36
C ARG A 140 -9.27 -10.81 14.89
N LYS A 141 -9.31 -10.49 16.19
CA LYS A 141 -8.32 -9.58 16.82
C LYS A 141 -6.92 -10.16 16.73
N GLU A 142 -6.76 -11.44 17.04
CA GLU A 142 -5.49 -12.15 16.92
C GLU A 142 -4.98 -12.17 15.48
N LEU A 143 -5.87 -12.46 14.53
CA LEU A 143 -5.54 -12.49 13.10
C LEU A 143 -5.05 -11.12 12.59
N VAL A 144 -5.78 -10.04 12.87
CA VAL A 144 -5.38 -8.66 12.51
C VAL A 144 -4.04 -8.29 13.15
N THR A 145 -3.84 -8.66 14.41
CA THR A 145 -2.59 -8.38 15.14
C THR A 145 -1.42 -9.13 14.51
N LYS A 146 -1.60 -10.42 14.17
CA LYS A 146 -0.58 -11.25 13.54
C LYS A 146 -0.20 -10.70 12.16
N ILE A 147 -1.17 -10.37 11.31
CA ILE A 147 -0.96 -9.77 9.99
C ILE A 147 -0.20 -8.45 10.12
N LYS A 148 -0.61 -7.58 11.05
CA LYS A 148 0.11 -6.31 11.31
C LYS A 148 1.58 -6.57 11.60
N LYS A 149 1.90 -7.47 12.54
CA LYS A 149 3.30 -7.79 12.89
C LYS A 149 4.09 -8.33 11.70
N MET A 150 3.53 -9.28 10.95
CA MET A 150 4.18 -9.84 9.76
C MET A 150 4.43 -8.78 8.68
N LEU A 151 3.49 -7.85 8.47
CA LEU A 151 3.67 -6.75 7.51
C LEU A 151 4.77 -5.77 7.94
N LEU A 152 4.96 -5.53 9.24
CA LEU A 152 6.09 -4.72 9.73
C LEU A 152 7.45 -5.38 9.48
N ILE A 153 7.53 -6.71 9.66
CA ILE A 153 8.72 -7.50 9.35
C ILE A 153 8.99 -7.48 7.83
N TYR A 154 7.96 -7.74 7.02
CA TYR A 154 8.03 -7.65 5.56
C TYR A 154 8.59 -6.30 5.10
N ASP A 155 8.06 -5.20 5.64
CA ASP A 155 8.45 -3.85 5.30
C ASP A 155 9.89 -3.54 5.73
N ALA A 156 10.30 -4.00 6.91
CA ALA A 156 11.67 -3.86 7.38
C ALA A 156 12.68 -4.61 6.49
N ILE A 157 12.33 -5.82 6.02
CA ILE A 157 13.14 -6.58 5.05
C ILE A 157 13.23 -5.82 3.73
N LYS A 158 12.08 -5.38 3.18
CA LYS A 158 12.01 -4.67 1.89
C LYS A 158 12.81 -3.37 1.87
N LYS A 159 12.95 -2.70 3.02
CA LYS A 159 13.73 -1.45 3.19
C LYS A 159 15.24 -1.65 3.19
N MET A 160 15.74 -2.88 3.28
CA MET A 160 17.18 -3.12 3.27
C MET A 160 17.77 -2.68 1.93
N LYS A 161 18.85 -1.89 1.98
CA LYS A 161 19.67 -1.60 0.80
C LYS A 161 20.76 -2.66 0.75
N LEU A 162 20.89 -3.33 -0.38
CA LEU A 162 21.91 -4.36 -0.57
C LEU A 162 23.14 -3.72 -1.23
N ASP A 163 24.33 -4.20 -0.85
CA ASP A 163 25.55 -3.90 -1.57
C ASP A 163 25.68 -4.85 -2.76
N ASP A 164 24.88 -4.56 -3.79
CA ASP A 164 24.90 -5.33 -5.03
C ASP A 164 25.67 -4.55 -6.09
N LYS A 165 26.89 -5.03 -6.40
CA LYS A 165 27.71 -4.49 -7.51
C LYS A 165 27.13 -4.85 -8.88
N PHE A 166 26.25 -5.86 -8.99
CA PHE A 166 25.76 -6.37 -10.28
C PHE A 166 24.53 -5.63 -10.80
N LEU A 167 23.84 -4.83 -9.99
CA LEU A 167 22.62 -4.10 -10.38
C LEU A 167 22.89 -2.78 -11.13
N GLU A 168 24.13 -2.26 -11.12
CA GLU A 168 24.45 -0.96 -11.74
C GLU A 168 24.70 -1.03 -13.26
N GLU A 169 25.02 -2.20 -13.84
CA GLU A 169 25.54 -2.27 -15.21
C GLU A 169 24.55 -2.78 -16.29
N ASP A 170 23.41 -3.38 -15.94
CA ASP A 170 22.61 -4.15 -16.90
C ASP A 170 21.18 -3.64 -17.17
N ILE A 171 20.93 -2.32 -17.11
CA ILE A 171 19.63 -1.76 -17.54
C ILE A 171 19.73 -1.09 -18.92
N THR A 172 20.04 -1.87 -19.94
CA THR A 172 19.62 -1.55 -21.32
C THR A 172 18.39 -2.37 -21.67
N PHE A 173 17.21 -1.95 -21.18
CA PHE A 173 15.95 -2.65 -21.44
C PHE A 173 15.03 -1.89 -22.41
N LYS A 174 14.52 -2.64 -23.39
CA LYS A 174 13.49 -2.22 -24.34
C LYS A 174 12.22 -1.85 -23.58
N LYS A 175 11.62 -0.72 -23.96
CA LYS A 175 10.29 -0.26 -23.51
C LYS A 175 9.20 -1.19 -24.04
N ASP A 176 9.00 -2.34 -23.41
CA ASP A 176 7.74 -3.06 -23.58
C ASP A 176 6.61 -2.24 -22.95
N LYS A 177 5.41 -2.30 -23.56
CA LYS A 177 4.25 -1.61 -23.03
C LYS A 177 3.94 -2.14 -21.63
N PRO A 178 3.58 -1.27 -20.66
CA PRO A 178 3.29 -1.69 -19.31
C PRO A 178 2.12 -2.70 -19.30
N LYS A 179 2.31 -3.85 -18.63
CA LYS A 179 1.31 -4.91 -18.54
C LYS A 179 0.22 -4.53 -17.53
N LYS A 180 -1.04 -4.73 -17.91
CA LYS A 180 -2.20 -4.60 -17.03
C LYS A 180 -2.64 -5.99 -16.57
N ILE A 181 -2.86 -6.17 -15.26
CA ILE A 181 -3.41 -7.41 -14.70
C ILE A 181 -4.74 -7.10 -14.02
N PHE A 182 -5.82 -7.67 -14.55
CA PHE A 182 -7.12 -7.69 -13.90
C PHE A 182 -7.15 -8.87 -12.93
N SER A 183 -7.50 -8.59 -11.68
CA SER A 183 -7.53 -9.59 -10.61
C SER A 183 -8.33 -9.04 -9.43
N THR A 184 -8.64 -9.91 -8.46
CA THR A 184 -8.98 -9.50 -7.10
C THR A 184 -7.73 -9.03 -6.36
N TYR A 185 -7.77 -7.81 -5.83
CA TYR A 185 -6.67 -7.26 -5.02
C TYR A 185 -7.09 -7.04 -3.58
N ILE A 186 -6.24 -7.46 -2.64
CA ILE A 186 -6.32 -7.06 -1.23
C ILE A 186 -5.21 -6.05 -0.97
N ILE A 187 -5.57 -4.86 -0.51
CA ILE A 187 -4.63 -3.81 -0.14
C ILE A 187 -4.73 -3.59 1.36
N ILE A 188 -3.60 -3.66 2.06
CA ILE A 188 -3.53 -3.41 3.51
C ILE A 188 -2.65 -2.20 3.75
N LYS A 189 -3.23 -1.17 4.38
CA LYS A 189 -2.54 0.05 4.79
C LYS A 189 -2.38 0.06 6.31
N ILE A 190 -1.17 0.39 6.74
CA ILE A 190 -0.79 0.47 8.15
C ILE A 190 0.13 1.71 8.27
N PRO A 191 -0.08 2.63 9.24
CA PRO A 191 0.64 3.89 9.29
C PRO A 191 2.16 3.72 9.49
N GLU A 192 2.59 2.58 10.02
CA GLU A 192 3.99 2.27 10.27
C GLU A 192 4.76 1.75 9.03
N LEU A 193 4.07 1.39 7.93
CA LEU A 193 4.74 0.92 6.69
C LEU A 193 5.50 2.04 5.98
N SER A 194 6.58 1.71 5.25
CA SER A 194 7.17 2.69 4.33
C SER A 194 6.25 3.04 3.19
N PHE A 195 6.44 4.24 2.63
CA PHE A 195 5.86 4.64 1.35
C PHE A 195 6.01 3.50 0.32
N PRO A 196 4.91 3.06 -0.32
CA PRO A 196 3.61 3.74 -0.46
C PRO A 196 2.60 3.49 0.69
N HIS A 197 3.05 3.12 1.87
CA HIS A 197 2.28 2.89 3.09
C HIS A 197 1.26 1.75 2.98
N MET A 198 1.52 0.81 2.08
CA MET A 198 0.63 -0.31 1.80
C MET A 198 1.36 -1.57 1.36
N TYR A 199 0.66 -2.68 1.56
CA TYR A 199 0.95 -3.99 0.98
C TYR A 199 -0.19 -4.35 0.00
N VAL A 200 0.15 -4.91 -1.15
CA VAL A 200 -0.81 -5.31 -2.19
C VAL A 200 -0.64 -6.80 -2.46
N LEU A 201 -1.73 -7.55 -2.33
CA LEU A 201 -1.83 -8.96 -2.66
C LEU A 201 -2.74 -9.13 -3.86
N ASP A 202 -2.21 -9.74 -4.92
CA ASP A 202 -2.99 -10.28 -6.03
C ASP A 202 -3.53 -11.65 -5.60
N TYR A 203 -4.82 -11.72 -5.28
CA TYR A 203 -5.45 -12.90 -4.70
C TYR A 203 -5.63 -14.02 -5.72
N ASP A 204 -6.11 -13.71 -6.92
CA ASP A 204 -6.45 -14.75 -7.91
C ASP A 204 -5.19 -15.49 -8.41
N ASN A 205 -4.01 -14.88 -8.20
CA ASN A 205 -2.70 -15.46 -8.51
C ASN A 205 -1.96 -16.02 -7.28
N ALA A 206 -2.58 -16.07 -6.10
CA ALA A 206 -2.00 -16.70 -4.92
C ALA A 206 -2.02 -18.24 -5.09
N ASP A 207 -0.88 -18.89 -4.85
CA ASP A 207 -0.76 -20.35 -4.94
C ASP A 207 -1.55 -21.03 -3.81
N ASP A 208 -2.41 -22.00 -4.15
CA ASP A 208 -3.17 -22.80 -3.18
C ASP A 208 -2.29 -23.54 -2.16
N SER A 209 -1.00 -23.77 -2.48
CA SER A 209 -0.02 -24.34 -1.55
C SER A 209 0.11 -23.54 -0.25
N VAL A 210 -0.20 -22.23 -0.25
CA VAL A 210 -0.15 -21.37 0.94
C VAL A 210 -1.07 -21.87 2.06
N TRP A 211 -2.19 -22.54 1.75
CA TRP A 211 -3.11 -23.05 2.77
C TRP A 211 -2.48 -24.14 3.63
N ARG A 212 -1.53 -24.91 3.06
CA ARG A 212 -0.79 -25.96 3.74
C ARG A 212 0.46 -25.45 4.45
N ALA A 213 0.85 -24.20 4.19
CA ALA A 213 1.98 -23.59 4.85
C ALA A 213 1.68 -23.38 6.34
N GLU A 214 2.67 -23.69 7.15
CA GLU A 214 2.71 -23.38 8.57
C GLU A 214 4.03 -22.69 8.85
N TYR A 215 3.97 -21.57 9.56
CA TYR A 215 5.14 -20.82 9.96
C TYR A 215 5.87 -21.53 11.11
N THR A 216 7.10 -21.95 10.84
CA THR A 216 7.94 -22.73 11.77
C THR A 216 9.07 -21.92 12.38
N GLY A 217 9.12 -20.61 12.09
CA GLY A 217 10.15 -19.71 12.60
C GLY A 217 9.93 -19.29 14.05
N LYS A 218 10.81 -18.41 14.52
CA LYS A 218 10.72 -17.80 15.86
C LYS A 218 9.42 -17.04 16.06
N ASN A 219 9.07 -16.74 17.31
CA ASN A 219 7.97 -15.82 17.58
C ASN A 219 8.17 -14.50 16.79
N LEU A 220 7.10 -13.94 16.20
CA LEU A 220 7.19 -12.74 15.37
C LEU A 220 7.84 -11.54 16.08
N ASP A 221 7.63 -11.38 17.39
CA ASP A 221 8.28 -10.31 18.14
C ASP A 221 9.81 -10.53 18.22
N GLU A 222 10.22 -11.79 18.45
CA GLU A 222 11.62 -12.19 18.46
C GLU A 222 12.27 -12.04 17.08
N LEU A 223 11.61 -12.54 16.02
CA LEU A 223 12.05 -12.36 14.64
C LEU A 223 12.23 -10.87 14.31
N TYR A 224 11.29 -10.02 14.73
CA TYR A 224 11.40 -8.59 14.46
C TYR A 224 12.56 -7.91 15.20
N GLN A 225 12.86 -8.32 16.44
CA GLN A 225 14.04 -7.82 17.15
C GLN A 225 15.34 -8.32 16.52
N ASN A 226 15.41 -9.61 16.18
CA ASN A 226 16.57 -10.20 15.49
C ASN A 226 16.83 -9.50 14.15
N LEU A 227 15.77 -9.20 13.40
CA LEU A 227 15.85 -8.44 12.16
C LEU A 227 16.43 -7.04 12.38
N LYS A 228 15.97 -6.32 13.41
CA LYS A 228 16.51 -4.99 13.75
C LYS A 228 17.98 -5.06 14.12
N GLN A 229 18.37 -6.04 14.93
CA GLN A 229 19.76 -6.25 15.33
C GLN A 229 20.63 -6.59 14.11
N PHE A 230 20.19 -7.53 13.28
CA PHE A 230 20.87 -7.89 12.03
C PHE A 230 21.11 -6.67 11.14
N ILE A 231 20.09 -5.83 10.94
CA ILE A 231 20.20 -4.60 10.14
C ILE A 231 21.22 -3.65 10.77
N ALA A 232 21.21 -3.47 12.08
CA ALA A 232 22.11 -2.54 12.77
C ALA A 232 23.57 -2.97 12.70
N GLU A 233 23.84 -4.27 12.84
CA GLU A 233 25.19 -4.84 12.87
C GLU A 233 25.84 -4.96 11.49
N ASN A 234 25.03 -5.07 10.43
CA ASN A 234 25.54 -5.41 9.09
C ASN A 234 25.46 -4.26 8.08
N ARG A 235 24.91 -3.10 8.47
CA ARG A 235 24.95 -1.90 7.62
C ARG A 235 26.33 -1.29 7.57
N ASP A 236 26.81 -1.03 6.37
CA ASP A 236 28.01 -0.24 6.13
C ASP A 236 27.75 1.27 6.32
N LYS A 237 28.80 2.08 6.10
CA LYS A 237 28.73 3.55 6.15
C LYS A 237 27.73 4.18 5.16
N ASN A 238 27.36 3.46 4.10
CA ASN A 238 26.38 3.88 3.09
C ASN A 238 24.97 3.33 3.38
N GLY A 239 24.80 2.61 4.50
CA GLY A 239 23.56 1.95 4.88
C GLY A 239 23.23 0.71 4.04
N LYS A 240 24.21 0.14 3.33
CA LYS A 240 24.10 -1.08 2.54
C LYS A 240 24.48 -2.30 3.38
N ILE A 241 23.83 -3.44 3.11
CA ILE A 241 24.10 -4.73 3.75
C ILE A 241 24.75 -5.66 2.73
N PRO A 242 25.86 -6.37 3.08
CA PRO A 242 26.46 -7.36 2.19
C PRO A 242 25.47 -8.44 1.76
N ILE A 243 25.39 -8.70 0.46
CA ILE A 243 24.39 -9.62 -0.12
C ILE A 243 24.51 -11.05 0.45
N GLU A 244 25.72 -11.53 0.72
CA GLU A 244 25.96 -12.86 1.31
C GLU A 244 25.32 -12.98 2.70
N LYS A 245 25.46 -11.95 3.54
CA LYS A 245 24.87 -11.93 4.88
C LYS A 245 23.36 -11.81 4.83
N TYR A 246 22.84 -10.99 3.91
CA TYR A 246 21.41 -10.86 3.66
C TYR A 246 20.81 -12.20 3.22
N ASN A 247 21.38 -12.85 2.21
CA ASN A 247 20.88 -14.12 1.68
C ASN A 247 20.85 -15.20 2.77
N LYS A 248 21.91 -15.29 3.57
CA LYS A 248 21.95 -16.24 4.70
C LYS A 248 20.83 -15.97 5.71
N PHE A 249 20.65 -14.72 6.13
CA PHE A 249 19.57 -14.36 7.04
C PHE A 249 18.19 -14.70 6.45
N MET A 250 17.99 -14.38 5.18
CA MET A 250 16.72 -14.64 4.50
C MET A 250 16.43 -16.14 4.37
N GLU A 251 17.43 -16.96 4.06
CA GLU A 251 17.29 -18.42 4.00
C GLU A 251 16.92 -18.99 5.38
N ASP A 252 17.70 -18.65 6.41
CA ASP A 252 17.56 -19.21 7.75
C ASP A 252 16.27 -18.76 8.46
N GLU A 253 15.90 -17.48 8.34
CA GLU A 253 14.85 -16.88 9.18
C GLU A 253 13.53 -16.64 8.44
N ILE A 254 13.52 -16.55 7.11
CA ILE A 254 12.36 -16.11 6.32
C ILE A 254 11.88 -17.17 5.33
N TYR A 255 12.73 -17.62 4.42
CA TYR A 255 12.36 -18.58 3.38
C TYR A 255 12.20 -19.98 3.95
N GLY A 256 13.16 -20.46 4.76
CA GLY A 256 13.10 -21.77 5.40
C GLY A 256 11.99 -21.93 6.45
N THR A 257 11.36 -20.82 6.85
CA THR A 257 10.34 -20.80 7.91
C THR A 257 8.91 -20.64 7.40
N ASN A 258 8.70 -20.62 6.08
CA ASN A 258 7.40 -20.35 5.43
C ASN A 258 6.79 -18.97 5.79
N PHE A 259 7.60 -17.96 6.10
CA PHE A 259 7.10 -16.64 6.51
C PHE A 259 6.14 -16.00 5.47
N TYR A 260 6.54 -15.95 4.18
CA TYR A 260 5.71 -15.33 3.14
C TYR A 260 4.43 -16.13 2.80
N PRO A 261 4.49 -17.47 2.66
CA PRO A 261 3.28 -18.28 2.54
C PRO A 261 2.30 -18.09 3.70
N GLU A 262 2.79 -18.07 4.95
CA GLU A 262 1.94 -17.83 6.12
C GLU A 262 1.32 -16.43 6.09
N LEU A 263 2.08 -15.38 5.76
CA LEU A 263 1.53 -14.03 5.62
C LEU A 263 0.38 -14.02 4.61
N THR A 264 0.58 -14.65 3.45
CA THR A 264 -0.43 -14.76 2.41
C THR A 264 -1.66 -15.49 2.94
N LYS A 265 -1.49 -16.68 3.52
CA LYS A 265 -2.55 -17.47 4.15
C LYS A 265 -3.35 -16.65 5.16
N LYS A 266 -2.70 -15.91 6.06
CA LYS A 266 -3.39 -15.08 7.07
C LYS A 266 -4.21 -13.96 6.45
N ILE A 267 -3.71 -13.33 5.38
CA ILE A 267 -4.50 -12.34 4.63
C ILE A 267 -5.71 -13.00 3.94
N LEU A 268 -5.58 -14.24 3.47
CA LEU A 268 -6.70 -14.98 2.88
C LEU A 268 -7.74 -15.43 3.92
N GLU A 269 -7.30 -15.86 5.11
CA GLU A 269 -8.18 -16.11 6.25
C GLU A 269 -8.96 -14.84 6.63
N LEU A 270 -8.28 -13.69 6.67
CA LEU A 270 -8.88 -12.39 6.97
C LEU A 270 -9.95 -12.02 5.94
N LYS A 271 -9.65 -12.23 4.66
CA LYS A 271 -10.59 -12.06 3.55
C LYS A 271 -11.80 -12.98 3.72
N ASN A 272 -11.61 -14.26 4.01
CA ASN A 272 -12.72 -15.19 4.16
C ASN A 272 -13.61 -14.82 5.38
N ASP A 273 -13.00 -14.37 6.47
CA ASP A 273 -13.69 -13.98 7.70
C ASP A 273 -14.50 -12.68 7.56
N PHE A 274 -14.00 -11.70 6.81
CA PHE A 274 -14.66 -10.40 6.65
C PHE A 274 -15.48 -10.29 5.37
N MET A 275 -15.12 -11.04 4.33
CA MET A 275 -15.57 -10.83 2.97
C MET A 275 -16.20 -12.09 2.35
N GLY A 276 -16.40 -13.16 3.14
CA GLY A 276 -17.02 -14.43 2.72
C GLY A 276 -18.51 -14.33 2.35
N TYR A 277 -19.13 -13.16 2.49
CA TYR A 277 -20.54 -12.91 2.13
C TYR A 277 -20.75 -12.28 0.74
N PHE A 278 -19.74 -12.26 -0.14
CA PHE A 278 -19.83 -11.57 -1.45
C PHE A 278 -19.48 -12.48 -2.62
N ASN A 279 -20.14 -13.64 -2.69
CA ASN A 279 -20.31 -14.43 -3.91
C ASN A 279 -21.73 -14.23 -4.44
#